data_AF-A0A6P0LLD0-F1
#
_entry.id   AF-A0A6P0LLD0-F1
#
_cell.length_a   1.000
_cell.length_b   1.000
_cell.length_c   1.000
_cell.angle_alpha   90.00
_cell.angle_beta   90.00
_cell.angle_gamma   90.00
#
_symmetry.space_group_name_H-M   'P 1'
#
loop_
_entity.id
_entity.type
_entity.pdbx_description
1 polymer ?
#
loop_
_entity_poly.entity_id
_entity_poly.type
_entity_poly.pdbx_seq_one_letter_code
_entity_poly.pdbx_strand_id
1 'polypeptide(L)' 'MEPTEAQYLILNALDTLGLLENTVYDQDNGIWYISTASLLLPFAMLLPNGEITPITPVAEL' A
#
# COMPACT_ATOMS: atom_id res chain seq x y z
N MET A 1 -2.74 1.38 15.32
CA MET A 1 -2.75 2.80 14.93
C MET A 1 -3.90 3.03 13.97
N GLU A 2 -4.42 4.25 13.88
CA GLU A 2 -5.41 4.59 12.84
C GLU A 2 -4.68 5.00 11.55
N PRO A 3 -5.20 4.67 10.35
CA PRO A 3 -4.65 5.15 9.10
C PRO A 3 -4.69 6.68 9.00
N THR A 4 -3.67 7.27 8.37
CA THR A 4 -3.59 8.73 8.20
C THR A 4 -4.37 9.20 6.97
N GLU A 5 -4.75 10.47 6.94
CA GLU A 5 -5.39 11.10 5.77
C GLU A 5 -4.52 10.97 4.51
N ALA A 6 -3.21 11.14 4.65
CA ALA A 6 -2.26 10.99 3.54
C ALA A 6 -2.34 9.58 2.93
N GLN A 7 -2.42 8.54 3.78
CA GLN A 7 -2.57 7.17 3.33
C GLN A 7 -3.91 6.98 2.59
N TYR A 8 -5.02 7.49 3.13
CA TYR A 8 -6.33 7.38 2.46
C TYR A 8 -6.38 8.10 1.11
N LEU A 9 -5.78 9.28 0.99
CA LEU A 9 -5.72 10.00 -0.29
C LEU A 9 -4.98 9.20 -1.36
N ILE A 10 -3.88 8.54 -0.98
CA ILE A 10 -3.10 7.69 -1.90
C ILE A 10 -3.91 6.45 -2.30
N LEU A 11 -4.51 5.76 -1.33
CA LEU A 11 -5.34 4.57 -1.60
C LEU A 11 -6.51 4.92 -2.53
N ASN A 12 -7.21 6.03 -2.25
CA ASN A 12 -8.31 6.50 -3.08
C ASN A 12 -7.85 6.87 -4.49
N ALA A 13 -6.68 7.49 -4.64
CA ALA A 13 -6.12 7.82 -5.95
C ALA A 13 -5.77 6.55 -6.76
N LEU A 14 -5.15 5.55 -6.12
CA LEU A 14 -4.83 4.27 -6.76
C LEU A 14 -6.09 3.50 -7.17
N ASP A 15 -7.11 3.48 -6.31
CA ASP A 15 -8.41 2.85 -6.60
C ASP A 15 -9.15 3.57 -7.74
N THR A 16 -9.20 4.91 -7.70
CA THR A 16 -9.83 5.72 -8.76
C THR A 16 -9.17 5.50 -10.12
N LEU A 17 -7.86 5.25 -10.15
CA LEU A 17 -7.10 4.94 -11.37
C LEU A 17 -7.21 3.47 -11.79
N GLY A 18 -7.88 2.61 -11.01
CA GLY A 18 -7.98 1.18 -11.26
C GLY A 18 -6.64 0.44 -11.11
N LEU A 19 -5.72 0.98 -10.31
CA LEU A 19 -4.40 0.41 -10.08
C LEU A 19 -4.34 -0.43 -8.81
N LEU A 20 -5.21 -0.19 -7.83
CA LEU A 20 -5.21 -0.90 -6.56
C LEU A 20 -5.86 -2.27 -6.69
N GLU A 21 -5.12 -3.33 -6.41
CA GLU A 21 -5.63 -4.71 -6.52
C GLU A 21 -5.95 -5.33 -5.15
N ASN A 22 -5.09 -5.11 -4.16
CA ASN A 22 -5.29 -5.62 -2.81
C ASN A 22 -4.66 -4.68 -1.76
N THR A 23 -5.20 -4.72 -0.55
CA THR A 23 -4.68 -3.98 0.60
C THR A 23 -4.76 -4.81 1.88
N VAL A 24 -3.72 -4.71 2.72
CA VAL A 24 -3.69 -5.29 4.07
C VAL A 24 -3.12 -4.24 5.01
N TYR A 25 -3.85 -3.94 6.08
CA TYR A 25 -3.40 -2.99 7.08
C TYR A 25 -2.73 -3.70 8.25
N ASP A 26 -1.48 -3.32 8.53
CA ASP A 26 -0.80 -3.66 9.77
C ASP A 26 -1.09 -2.57 10.80
N GLN A 27 -2.00 -2.89 11.73
CA GLN A 27 -2.42 -1.98 12.78
C GLN A 27 -1.32 -1.73 13.81
N ASP A 28 -0.36 -2.64 14.00
CA ASP A 28 0.69 -2.49 15.00
C ASP A 28 1.71 -1.41 14.57
N ASN A 29 2.02 -1.36 13.27
CA ASN A 29 2.97 -0.39 12.70
C ASN A 29 2.32 0.78 11.95
N GLY A 30 1.01 0.71 11.69
CA GLY A 30 0.28 1.71 10.91
C GLY A 30 0.62 1.70 9.42
N ILE A 31 1.02 0.55 8.89
CA ILE A 31 1.51 0.40 7.51
C ILE A 31 0.43 -0.30 6.67
N TRP A 32 0.22 0.19 5.44
CA TRP A 32 -0.54 -0.53 4.44
C TRP A 32 0.39 -1.33 3.54
N TYR A 33 0.14 -2.62 3.40
CA TYR A 33 0.70 -3.44 2.34
C TYR A 33 -0.28 -3.44 1.17
N ILE A 34 0.18 -3.01 0.00
CA ILE A 34 -0.65 -2.90 -1.19
C ILE A 34 -0.07 -3.72 -2.33
N SER A 35 -0.94 -4.32 -3.13
CA SER A 35 -0.59 -4.77 -4.47
C SER A 35 -1.24 -3.87 -5.51
N THR A 36 -0.51 -3.62 -6.60
CA THR A 36 -1.01 -2.77 -7.68
C THR A 36 -0.80 -3.44 -9.04
N ALA A 37 -1.63 -3.07 -10.00
CA ALA A 37 -1.50 -3.50 -11.40
C ALA A 37 -0.26 -2.92 -12.11
N SER A 38 0.54 -2.09 -11.43
CA SER A 38 1.77 -1.51 -11.97
C SER A 38 2.87 -2.56 -12.09
N LEU A 39 3.44 -2.69 -13.29
CA LEU A 39 4.62 -3.53 -13.53
C LEU A 39 5.89 -3.01 -12.83
N LEU A 40 5.91 -1.72 -12.47
CA LEU A 40 7.05 -1.09 -11.78
C LEU A 40 6.91 -1.11 -10.26
N LEU A 41 5.69 -1.21 -9.75
CA LEU A 41 5.39 -1.19 -8.32
C LEU A 41 4.31 -2.24 -7.98
N PRO A 42 4.54 -3.53 -8.27
CA PRO A 42 3.53 -4.56 -8.08
C PRO A 42 3.18 -4.76 -6.60
N PHE A 43 4.15 -4.56 -5.70
CA PHE A 43 3.97 -4.67 -4.25
C PHE A 43 4.67 -3.50 -3.55
N ALA A 44 3.99 -2.88 -2.59
CA ALA A 44 4.54 -1.77 -1.83
C ALA A 44 4.01 -1.71 -0.41
N MET A 45 4.77 -1.03 0.45
CA MET A 45 4.30 -0.50 1.72
C MET A 45 3.93 0.97 1.52
N LEU A 46 2.82 1.39 2.12
CA LEU A 46 2.42 2.77 2.26
C LEU A 46 2.52 3.14 3.75
N LEU A 47 3.53 3.94 4.05
CA LEU A 47 3.91 4.35 5.41
C LEU A 47 2.97 5.46 5.94
N PRO A 48 2.91 5.70 7.27
CA PRO A 48 2.03 6.72 7.86
C PRO A 48 2.24 8.14 7.31
N ASN A 49 3.46 8.46 6.86
CA ASN A 49 3.82 9.75 6.25
C ASN A 49 3.38 9.89 4.78
N GLY A 50 2.77 8.85 4.18
CA GLY A 50 2.38 8.82 2.77
C GLY A 50 3.49 8.36 1.82
N GLU A 51 4.65 7.97 2.31
CA GLU A 51 5.70 7.41 1.47
C GLU A 51 5.32 6.00 0.99
N ILE A 52 5.55 5.74 -0.30
CA ILE A 52 5.30 4.45 -0.93
C ILE A 52 6.65 3.79 -1.22
N THR A 53 6.93 2.67 -0.57
CA THR A 53 8.20 1.94 -0.69
C THR A 53 7.95 0.57 -1.32
N PRO A 54 8.64 0.20 -2.42
CA PRO A 54 8.51 -1.12 -3.01
C PRO A 54 8.96 -2.22 -2.04
N ILE A 55 8.29 -3.36 -2.08
CA ILE A 55 8.70 -4.54 -1.31
C ILE A 55 8.79 -5.77 -2.20
N THR A 56 9.63 -6.72 -1.80
CA THR A 56 9.59 -8.07 -2.35
C THR A 56 8.65 -8.88 -1.47
N PRO A 57 7.56 -9.45 -2.02
CA PRO A 57 6.76 -10.39 -1.25
C PRO A 57 7.65 -11.56 -0.84
N VAL A 58 7.61 -11.92 0.44
CA VAL A 58 8.30 -13.13 0.90
C VAL A 58 7.55 -14.30 0.25
N ALA A 59 8.15 -14.93 -0.75
CA ALA A 59 7.59 -16.16 -1.29
C ALA A 59 7.44 -17.16 -0.14
N GLU A 60 6.25 -17.76 -0.02
CA GLU A 60 6.02 -18.84 0.95
C GLU A 60 7.12 -19.89 0.78
N LEU A 61 7.93 -20.09 1.83
CA LEU A 61 8.92 -21.16 1.94
C LEU A 61 8.24 -22.49 2.28
#